data_AF-A0A7G9STD5-F1
#
_entry.id   AF-A0A7G9STD5-F1
#
_cell.length_a   1.000
_cell.length_b   1.000
_cell.length_c   1.000
_cell.angle_alpha   90.00
_cell.angle_beta   90.00
_cell.angle_gamma   90.00
#
_symmetry.space_group_name_H-M   'P 1'
#
loop_
_entity.id
_entity.type
_entity.pdbx_description
1 polymer ?
#
loop_
_entity_poly.entity_id
_entity_poly.type
_entity_poly.pdbx_seq_one_letter_code
_entity_poly.pdbx_strand_id
1 'polypeptide(L)'
;MAQHRGTQLALITALALAGCQQGGSPAQEIVAQGTTPQGMTEGFPAVAMTDAAAPAVTEAGSMPPLLDTSRMQAAQIVDSNGFGQPMVAAELQIPAGWQAVGGVTWNDATNCIANQLQIGWSAIGPDSLTAVEILPGFNWQVAGTEIQMNPCPSAPYRSTREFLEATVQRTRPGARVLDYQDQPEIAQQMARAAQARPQANQQAQVRHDAGRLLIAYPKDGVDMREVLTATVSFSSMQGNVVGGTATISSIRAPNNRLDFDLGTRVLAGMRANPQWLDAMRQRSMANLQRVSNAQSSSINDWHNRQMAIINARGAADRAAIRMRTNQEVSGIYNAIAANTSATSDSMHKTTMSGVREVNNYAGVDGSTVQSSIHGGSQVFQDTANPANAYSTDAPYPSPPAGYVELEREQ
;
A
#
# COMPACT_ATOMS: atom_id res chain seq x y z
N MET A 1 34.03 37.47 -27.80
CA MET A 1 34.57 36.29 -27.10
C MET A 1 34.12 36.36 -25.65
N ALA A 2 32.97 35.76 -25.33
CA ALA A 2 32.42 35.72 -23.98
C ALA A 2 32.66 34.32 -23.41
N GLN A 3 33.57 34.22 -22.45
CA GLN A 3 33.81 32.99 -21.70
C GLN A 3 32.61 32.75 -20.78
N HIS A 4 31.81 31.73 -21.11
CA HIS A 4 30.77 31.20 -20.23
C HIS A 4 31.40 30.69 -18.93
N ARG A 5 31.15 31.41 -17.83
CA ARG A 5 31.38 30.92 -16.47
C ARG A 5 30.33 29.85 -16.14
N GLY A 6 30.67 28.60 -16.40
CA GLY A 6 29.96 27.44 -15.84
C GLY A 6 30.12 27.45 -14.32
N THR A 7 29.12 27.98 -13.62
CA THR A 7 29.16 28.13 -12.16
C THR A 7 28.12 27.20 -11.53
N GLN A 8 28.66 26.29 -10.72
CA GLN A 8 28.07 25.32 -9.80
C GLN A 8 26.60 25.53 -9.38
N LEU A 9 25.68 24.78 -9.99
CA LEU A 9 24.31 24.55 -9.51
C LEU A 9 24.16 23.14 -8.90
N ALA A 10 25.22 22.63 -8.25
CA ALA A 10 25.34 21.21 -7.85
C ALA A 10 24.83 20.89 -6.43
N LEU A 11 24.50 21.89 -5.61
CA LEU A 11 24.25 21.67 -4.18
C LEU A 11 22.79 21.38 -3.78
N ILE A 12 21.80 21.69 -4.62
CA ILE A 12 20.38 21.50 -4.26
C ILE A 12 19.88 20.08 -4.60
N THR A 13 20.57 19.37 -5.50
CA THR A 13 20.13 18.07 -6.03
C THR A 13 20.37 16.89 -5.07
N ALA A 14 21.14 17.06 -3.98
CA ALA A 14 21.43 15.95 -3.06
C ALA A 14 20.18 15.40 -2.34
N LEU A 15 19.13 16.22 -2.17
CA LEU A 15 17.95 15.88 -1.39
C LEU A 15 16.89 15.05 -2.14
N ALA A 16 16.71 15.26 -3.45
CA ALA A 16 15.70 14.52 -4.24
C ALA A 16 16.06 13.03 -4.44
N LEU A 17 17.35 12.69 -4.39
CA LEU A 17 17.83 11.33 -4.69
C LEU A 17 17.79 10.38 -3.49
N ALA A 18 17.80 10.89 -2.25
CA ALA A 18 17.73 10.03 -1.05
C ALA A 18 16.39 9.31 -0.92
N GLY A 19 15.31 9.87 -1.50
CA GLY A 19 13.98 9.23 -1.54
C GLY A 19 13.85 8.10 -2.57
N CYS A 20 14.79 7.95 -3.50
CA CYS A 20 14.70 6.98 -4.61
C CYS A 20 15.57 5.72 -4.41
N GLN A 21 16.30 5.61 -3.30
CA GLN A 21 17.16 4.47 -2.98
C GLN A 21 16.56 3.65 -1.83
N GLN A 22 15.52 2.88 -2.12
CA GLN A 22 14.99 1.90 -1.15
C GLN A 22 15.96 0.72 -1.04
N GLY A 23 16.45 0.50 0.18
CA GLY A 23 17.42 -0.53 0.55
C GLY A 23 16.80 -1.90 0.83
N GLY A 24 17.61 -2.94 0.65
CA GLY A 24 17.36 -4.29 1.15
C GLY A 24 17.55 -4.37 2.67
N SER A 25 16.68 -5.14 3.33
CA SER A 25 16.59 -5.29 4.78
C SER A 25 17.61 -6.28 5.37
N PRO A 26 17.96 -6.12 6.66
CA PRO A 26 17.78 -7.22 7.60
C PRO A 26 17.05 -6.81 8.89
N ALA A 27 16.54 -7.85 9.57
CA ALA A 27 15.53 -7.86 10.63
C ALA A 27 16.06 -7.65 12.07
N GLN A 28 15.11 -7.60 13.04
CA GLN A 28 15.20 -7.58 14.52
C GLN A 28 15.03 -6.19 15.17
N GLU A 29 14.41 -5.97 16.33
CA GLU A 29 13.50 -6.69 17.25
C GLU A 29 12.87 -5.58 18.14
N ILE A 30 11.62 -5.75 18.58
CA ILE A 30 10.72 -4.67 19.05
C ILE A 30 10.67 -4.60 20.58
N VAL A 31 10.64 -3.38 21.15
CA VAL A 31 9.92 -3.08 22.41
C VAL A 31 9.17 -1.75 22.25
N ALA A 32 7.89 -1.74 22.64
CA ALA A 32 6.91 -0.68 22.41
C ALA A 32 6.39 -0.05 23.71
N GLN A 33 5.51 0.96 23.51
CA GLN A 33 4.58 1.68 24.43
C GLN A 33 5.03 3.13 24.69
N GLY A 34 4.25 4.19 24.49
CA GLY A 34 2.83 4.35 24.18
C GLY A 34 2.27 5.49 25.04
N THR A 35 1.70 6.56 24.47
CA THR A 35 0.82 7.50 25.19
C THR A 35 0.07 8.45 24.24
N THR A 36 -1.24 8.56 24.48
CA THR A 36 -2.22 9.48 23.85
C THR A 36 -2.29 10.82 24.58
N PRO A 37 -2.77 11.89 23.94
CA PRO A 37 -3.49 12.93 24.69
C PRO A 37 -4.87 13.32 24.10
N GLN A 38 -5.85 13.39 25.00
CA GLN A 38 -7.03 14.25 24.98
C GLN A 38 -6.53 15.72 25.09
N GLY A 39 -7.07 16.74 24.42
CA GLY A 39 -8.45 17.14 24.28
C GLY A 39 -8.61 18.49 25.02
N MET A 40 -8.73 19.62 24.30
CA MET A 40 -9.17 20.91 24.86
C MET A 40 -9.84 21.75 23.77
N THR A 41 -11.11 22.09 23.99
CA THR A 41 -11.94 23.01 23.19
C THR A 41 -12.56 24.03 24.13
N GLU A 42 -12.14 25.29 24.03
CA GLU A 42 -12.80 26.51 24.50
C GLU A 42 -12.39 27.59 23.48
N GLY A 43 -13.19 28.47 22.90
CA GLY A 43 -14.42 29.12 23.34
C GLY A 43 -14.19 30.63 23.15
N PHE A 44 -14.52 31.19 21.99
CA PHE A 44 -14.33 32.62 21.70
C PHE A 44 -15.67 33.36 21.59
N PRO A 45 -15.82 34.54 22.23
CA PRO A 45 -17.05 35.33 22.18
C PRO A 45 -17.15 36.18 20.90
N ALA A 46 -18.40 36.41 20.49
CA ALA A 46 -18.79 37.23 19.36
C ALA A 46 -18.53 38.73 19.61
N VAL A 47 -17.92 39.40 18.63
CA VAL A 47 -17.73 40.86 18.62
C VAL A 47 -18.75 41.49 17.66
N ALA A 48 -19.43 42.52 18.15
CA ALA A 48 -20.45 43.30 17.45
C ALA A 48 -19.88 44.07 16.25
N MET A 49 -20.65 44.08 15.16
CA MET A 49 -20.36 44.85 13.95
C MET A 49 -20.93 46.27 14.10
N THR A 50 -20.05 47.26 14.07
CA THR A 50 -20.39 48.67 13.82
C THR A 50 -20.04 49.02 12.39
N ASP A 51 -21.05 49.44 11.62
CA ASP A 51 -20.94 50.09 10.32
C ASP A 51 -20.10 51.37 10.45
N ALA A 52 -18.99 51.44 9.70
CA ALA A 52 -18.20 52.65 9.54
C ALA A 52 -17.92 52.89 8.06
N ALA A 53 -18.18 54.13 7.67
CA ALA A 53 -18.22 54.68 6.32
C ALA A 53 -16.99 54.34 5.44
N ALA A 54 -17.26 54.15 4.15
CA ALA A 54 -16.26 53.98 3.10
C ALA A 54 -15.23 55.12 3.12
N PRO A 55 -13.91 54.82 3.20
CA PRO A 55 -12.90 55.84 2.98
C PRO A 55 -12.85 56.18 1.49
N ALA A 56 -12.58 57.45 1.24
CA ALA A 56 -12.34 58.04 -0.05
C ALA A 56 -11.33 57.22 -0.87
N VAL A 57 -11.54 57.22 -2.18
CA VAL A 57 -10.63 56.67 -3.19
C VAL A 57 -9.24 57.25 -2.96
N THR A 58 -8.35 56.42 -2.42
CA THR A 58 -6.95 56.72 -2.26
C THR A 58 -6.36 56.99 -3.64
N GLU A 59 -5.71 58.15 -3.80
CA GLU A 59 -4.84 58.43 -4.93
C GLU A 59 -4.00 57.18 -5.25
N ALA A 60 -3.94 56.82 -6.54
CA ALA A 60 -3.06 55.77 -7.02
C ALA A 60 -1.64 56.11 -6.59
N GLY A 61 -1.19 55.46 -5.51
CA GLY A 61 0.13 55.68 -4.93
C GLY A 61 1.17 55.50 -6.02
N SER A 62 1.96 56.54 -6.26
CA SER A 62 3.11 56.47 -7.16
C SER A 62 3.95 55.26 -6.78
N MET A 63 4.18 54.37 -7.74
CA MET A 63 4.95 53.14 -7.55
C MET A 63 6.29 53.47 -6.86
N PRO A 64 6.71 52.72 -5.82
CA PRO A 64 7.98 52.96 -5.11
C PRO A 64 9.17 53.09 -6.08
N PRO A 65 10.31 53.69 -5.72
CA PRO A 65 11.48 53.69 -6.60
C PRO A 65 11.94 52.26 -6.95
N LEU A 66 12.65 52.10 -8.08
CA LEU A 66 13.23 50.81 -8.46
C LEU A 66 14.25 50.36 -7.39
N LEU A 67 14.18 49.10 -6.97
CA LEU A 67 15.10 48.55 -5.97
C LEU A 67 16.47 48.25 -6.59
N ASP A 68 17.54 48.54 -5.85
CA ASP A 68 18.89 48.08 -6.19
C ASP A 68 19.06 46.61 -5.75
N THR A 69 19.14 45.71 -6.72
CA THR A 69 19.34 44.26 -6.52
C THR A 69 20.79 43.81 -6.76
N SER A 70 21.72 44.77 -6.91
CA SER A 70 23.13 44.50 -7.22
C SER A 70 24.01 44.36 -5.97
N ARG A 71 23.72 45.14 -4.92
CA ARG A 71 24.41 45.05 -3.64
C ARG A 71 23.82 43.92 -2.83
N MET A 72 24.67 42.98 -2.43
CA MET A 72 24.24 41.79 -1.69
C MET A 72 24.74 41.81 -0.24
N GLN A 73 23.96 41.23 0.67
CA GLN A 73 24.29 40.99 2.07
C GLN A 73 24.09 39.51 2.43
N ALA A 74 24.77 39.04 3.47
CA ALA A 74 24.62 37.66 3.94
C ALA A 74 23.24 37.43 4.57
N ALA A 75 22.68 36.25 4.34
CA ALA A 75 21.47 35.75 4.98
C ALA A 75 21.61 34.24 5.24
N GLN A 76 20.78 33.74 6.14
CA GLN A 76 20.80 32.34 6.56
C GLN A 76 19.40 31.74 6.43
N ILE A 77 19.37 30.45 6.06
CA ILE A 77 18.21 29.59 6.23
C ILE A 77 18.47 28.79 7.50
N VAL A 78 17.63 28.98 8.51
CA VAL A 78 17.77 28.33 9.81
C VAL A 78 16.76 27.20 9.95
N ASP A 79 17.21 26.06 10.41
CA ASP A 79 16.38 24.99 10.93
C ASP A 79 16.16 25.24 12.43
N SER A 80 14.97 25.70 12.80
CA SER A 80 14.70 26.14 14.17
C SER A 80 14.53 24.98 15.14
N ASN A 81 14.09 23.82 14.67
CA ASN A 81 13.58 22.73 15.53
C ASN A 81 14.09 21.33 15.14
N GLY A 82 14.91 21.20 14.09
CA GLY A 82 15.24 19.91 13.49
C GLY A 82 16.10 18.98 14.35
N PHE A 83 16.91 19.53 15.26
CA PHE A 83 17.96 18.80 15.99
C PHE A 83 18.07 19.19 17.48
N GLY A 84 16.95 19.59 18.09
CA GLY A 84 16.89 20.01 19.49
C GLY A 84 17.43 21.42 19.79
N GLN A 85 18.07 22.06 18.81
CA GLN A 85 18.49 23.46 18.87
C GLN A 85 18.49 24.09 17.46
N PRO A 86 18.34 25.41 17.32
CA PRO A 86 18.44 26.10 16.04
C PRO A 86 19.80 25.85 15.37
N MET A 87 19.78 25.49 14.09
CA MET A 87 20.99 25.22 13.30
C MET A 87 20.88 25.86 11.91
N VAL A 88 21.95 26.50 11.45
CA VAL A 88 22.00 27.07 10.09
C VAL A 88 22.04 25.92 9.08
N ALA A 89 21.04 25.86 8.19
CA ALA A 89 20.96 24.87 7.12
C ALA A 89 21.75 25.30 5.88
N ALA A 90 21.66 26.59 5.53
CA ALA A 90 22.41 27.18 4.43
C ALA A 90 22.69 28.66 4.68
N GLU A 91 23.81 29.12 4.14
CA GLU A 91 24.14 30.53 4.00
C GLU A 91 23.95 30.94 2.55
N LEU A 92 23.45 32.14 2.31
CA LEU A 92 23.30 32.70 0.97
C LEU A 92 23.44 34.22 0.99
N GLN A 93 23.35 34.82 -0.18
CA GLN A 93 23.38 36.28 -0.34
C GLN A 93 22.02 36.77 -0.85
N ILE A 94 21.52 37.85 -0.26
CA ILE A 94 20.27 38.53 -0.67
C ILE A 94 20.56 40.01 -0.92
N PRO A 95 19.73 40.75 -1.68
CA PRO A 95 19.96 42.17 -1.85
C PRO A 95 19.98 42.95 -0.53
N ALA A 96 20.80 43.98 -0.45
CA ALA A 96 20.99 44.78 0.75
C ALA A 96 19.68 45.44 1.18
N GLY A 97 19.40 45.41 2.49
CA GLY A 97 18.17 45.98 3.08
C GLY A 97 16.93 45.09 2.93
N TRP A 98 17.05 43.88 2.38
CA TRP A 98 15.95 42.92 2.33
C TRP A 98 15.83 42.14 3.63
N GLN A 99 14.59 41.79 4.00
CA GLN A 99 14.29 41.02 5.19
C GLN A 99 14.11 39.54 4.83
N ALA A 100 14.93 38.67 5.44
CA ALA A 100 14.80 37.22 5.32
C ALA A 100 13.81 36.68 6.37
N VAL A 101 12.93 35.77 5.94
CA VAL A 101 11.93 35.10 6.79
C VAL A 101 11.80 33.62 6.39
N GLY A 102 11.33 32.80 7.32
CA GLY A 102 11.17 31.36 7.12
C GLY A 102 12.46 30.58 7.43
N GLY A 103 12.54 29.36 6.94
CA GLY A 103 13.60 28.43 7.31
C GLY A 103 13.29 26.99 6.91
N VAL A 104 13.84 26.06 7.68
CA VAL A 104 13.53 24.63 7.57
C VAL A 104 12.50 24.23 8.61
N THR A 105 11.53 23.46 8.17
CA THR A 105 10.55 22.79 9.05
C THR A 105 10.48 21.31 8.71
N TRP A 106 9.96 20.53 9.65
CA TRP A 106 9.86 19.08 9.53
C TRP A 106 8.42 18.63 9.75
N ASN A 107 7.87 17.91 8.78
CA ASN A 107 6.55 17.31 8.84
C ASN A 107 6.67 15.82 9.18
N ASP A 108 6.82 15.48 10.46
CA ASP A 108 6.94 14.08 10.89
C ASP A 108 5.62 13.28 10.76
N ALA A 109 4.50 13.94 10.43
CA ALA A 109 3.20 13.29 10.24
C ALA A 109 3.07 12.60 8.88
N THR A 110 3.94 12.90 7.90
CA THR A 110 3.93 12.17 6.62
C THR A 110 4.79 10.91 6.67
N ASN A 111 4.26 9.82 6.11
CA ASN A 111 5.00 8.58 5.91
C ASN A 111 5.93 8.65 4.69
N CYS A 112 5.74 9.62 3.79
CA CYS A 112 6.66 9.89 2.70
C CYS A 112 7.87 10.64 3.24
N ILE A 113 8.95 9.91 3.55
CA ILE A 113 10.19 10.46 4.15
C ILE A 113 10.72 11.65 3.35
N ALA A 114 10.68 11.58 2.02
CA ALA A 114 11.14 12.65 1.15
C ALA A 114 10.32 13.96 1.26
N ASN A 115 9.10 13.90 1.81
CA ASN A 115 8.24 15.06 2.07
C ASN A 115 8.29 15.54 3.53
N GLN A 116 9.10 14.93 4.40
CA GLN A 116 9.22 15.38 5.79
C GLN A 116 9.99 16.70 5.86
N LEU A 117 11.06 16.85 5.09
CA LEU A 117 11.82 18.09 5.04
C LEU A 117 11.05 19.14 4.22
N GLN A 118 10.76 20.28 4.82
CA GLN A 118 10.04 21.39 4.21
C GLN A 118 10.88 22.67 4.32
N ILE A 119 11.47 23.10 3.21
CA ILE A 119 12.24 24.36 3.14
C ILE A 119 11.32 25.44 2.59
N GLY A 120 10.84 26.32 3.48
CA GLY A 120 10.02 27.47 3.12
C GLY A 120 10.71 28.73 3.60
N TRP A 121 11.27 29.51 2.67
CA TRP A 121 12.09 30.68 2.99
C TRP A 121 11.84 31.81 1.99
N SER A 122 11.97 33.05 2.41
CA SER A 122 11.81 34.22 1.54
C SER A 122 12.70 35.37 1.96
N ALA A 123 13.17 36.17 0.99
CA ALA A 123 13.71 37.50 1.22
C ALA A 123 12.80 38.53 0.54
N ILE A 124 12.35 39.51 1.31
CA ILE A 124 11.37 40.52 0.89
C ILE A 124 12.06 41.88 0.84
N GLY A 125 11.89 42.58 -0.28
CA GLY A 125 12.42 43.91 -0.49
C GLY A 125 11.69 44.97 0.36
N PRO A 126 12.29 46.16 0.53
CA PRO A 126 11.70 47.24 1.32
C PRO A 126 10.38 47.79 0.73
N ASP A 127 10.08 47.47 -0.54
CA ASP A 127 8.79 47.78 -1.17
C ASP A 127 7.66 46.81 -0.78
N SER A 128 7.95 45.75 -0.02
CA SER A 128 7.01 44.67 0.37
C SER A 128 6.33 43.91 -0.78
N LEU A 129 6.67 44.22 -2.02
CA LEU A 129 6.08 43.64 -3.23
C LEU A 129 7.08 42.71 -3.91
N THR A 130 8.34 43.12 -3.98
CA THR A 130 9.41 42.37 -4.61
C THR A 130 9.96 41.34 -3.62
N ALA A 131 10.08 40.08 -4.04
CA ALA A 131 10.59 39.01 -3.19
C ALA A 131 11.29 37.90 -3.98
N VAL A 132 12.22 37.24 -3.31
CA VAL A 132 12.80 35.94 -3.73
C VAL A 132 12.33 34.90 -2.73
N GLU A 133 11.80 33.79 -3.21
CA GLU A 133 11.22 32.75 -2.37
C GLU A 133 11.82 31.38 -2.74
N ILE A 134 11.99 30.55 -1.72
CA ILE A 134 12.25 29.12 -1.84
C ILE A 134 11.01 28.44 -1.28
N LEU A 135 10.22 27.85 -2.16
CA LEU A 135 9.04 27.10 -1.78
C LEU A 135 9.43 25.64 -1.52
N PRO A 136 8.72 24.95 -0.61
CA PRO A 136 9.02 23.57 -0.32
C PRO A 136 8.86 22.68 -1.55
N GLY A 137 9.76 21.70 -1.65
CA GLY A 137 9.67 20.65 -2.64
C GLY A 137 8.54 19.67 -2.35
N PHE A 138 8.35 18.74 -3.28
CA PHE A 138 7.32 17.71 -3.17
C PHE A 138 7.77 16.47 -3.92
N ASN A 139 7.49 15.31 -3.33
CA ASN A 139 7.72 14.00 -3.90
C ASN A 139 6.38 13.27 -3.97
N TRP A 140 6.15 12.60 -5.09
CA TRP A 140 4.89 11.94 -5.39
C TRP A 140 5.10 10.68 -6.22
N GLN A 141 4.14 9.78 -6.16
CA GLN A 141 3.97 8.72 -7.14
C GLN A 141 3.17 9.28 -8.31
N VAL A 142 3.61 9.04 -9.54
CA VAL A 142 2.86 9.43 -10.72
C VAL A 142 1.56 8.62 -10.77
N ALA A 143 0.44 9.32 -10.90
CA ALA A 143 -0.87 8.67 -10.93
C ALA A 143 -0.97 7.61 -12.03
N GLY A 144 -1.53 6.45 -11.67
CA GLY A 144 -1.61 5.25 -12.49
C GLY A 144 -0.37 4.35 -12.44
N THR A 145 0.64 4.67 -11.63
CA THR A 145 1.85 3.86 -11.44
C THR A 145 2.10 3.49 -9.99
N GLU A 146 1.17 3.81 -9.09
CA GLU A 146 1.32 3.70 -7.66
C GLU A 146 1.54 2.26 -7.20
N ILE A 147 2.40 2.08 -6.20
CA ILE A 147 2.54 0.82 -5.48
C ILE A 147 2.16 1.05 -4.02
N GLN A 148 1.45 0.09 -3.44
CA GLN A 148 0.97 0.17 -2.06
C GLN A 148 2.09 0.38 -1.03
N MET A 149 3.29 -0.12 -1.35
CA MET A 149 4.45 -0.09 -0.46
C MET A 149 5.16 1.26 -0.43
N ASN A 150 4.91 2.14 -1.40
CA ASN A 150 5.50 3.47 -1.42
C ASN A 150 4.53 4.45 -0.73
N PRO A 151 4.94 5.08 0.39
CA PRO A 151 4.06 5.93 1.18
C PRO A 151 3.86 7.34 0.60
N CYS A 152 4.47 7.65 -0.54
CA CYS A 152 4.35 8.96 -1.15
C CYS A 152 2.99 9.17 -1.82
N PRO A 153 2.42 10.38 -1.71
CA PRO A 153 1.10 10.69 -2.26
C PRO A 153 1.08 10.51 -3.78
N SER A 154 -0.06 10.13 -4.33
CA SER A 154 -0.26 10.10 -5.77
C SER A 154 -0.55 11.50 -6.30
N ALA A 155 0.07 11.85 -7.43
CA ALA A 155 -0.24 13.07 -8.17
C ALA A 155 -0.07 12.86 -9.69
N PRO A 156 -0.83 13.55 -10.54
CA PRO A 156 -0.84 13.30 -11.98
C PRO A 156 0.37 13.88 -12.72
N TYR A 157 1.26 14.61 -12.05
CA TYR A 157 2.32 15.38 -12.70
C TYR A 157 3.40 14.46 -13.30
N ARG A 158 3.61 14.56 -14.61
CA ARG A 158 4.57 13.77 -15.41
C ARG A 158 5.68 14.61 -16.00
N SER A 159 5.59 15.93 -15.85
CA SER A 159 6.58 16.90 -16.31
C SER A 159 6.78 18.02 -15.29
N THR A 160 7.91 18.74 -15.39
CA THR A 160 8.14 19.94 -14.58
C THR A 160 7.09 21.02 -14.84
N ARG A 161 6.58 21.14 -16.07
CA ARG A 161 5.52 22.09 -16.42
C ARG A 161 4.24 21.83 -15.62
N GLU A 162 3.71 20.62 -15.71
CA GLU A 162 2.48 20.23 -15.00
C GLU A 162 2.62 20.44 -13.48
N PHE A 163 3.79 20.09 -12.94
CA PHE A 163 4.09 20.29 -11.52
C PHE A 163 4.12 21.78 -11.13
N LEU A 164 4.75 22.64 -11.93
CA LEU A 164 4.80 24.09 -11.69
C LEU A 164 3.41 24.72 -11.81
N GLU A 165 2.64 24.37 -12.84
CA GLU A 165 1.27 24.88 -13.04
C GLU A 165 0.36 24.49 -11.85
N ALA A 166 0.43 23.24 -11.40
CA ALA A 166 -0.30 22.79 -10.22
C ALA A 166 0.17 23.47 -8.92
N THR A 167 1.47 23.74 -8.80
CA THR A 167 2.01 24.52 -7.68
C THR A 167 1.42 25.92 -7.69
N VAL A 168 1.41 26.61 -8.83
CA VAL A 168 0.85 27.95 -8.98
C VAL A 168 -0.64 27.97 -8.63
N GLN A 169 -1.43 27.01 -9.11
CA GLN A 169 -2.86 26.93 -8.76
C GLN A 169 -3.07 26.85 -7.25
N ARG A 170 -2.21 26.14 -6.53
CA ARG A 170 -2.28 25.99 -5.07
C ARG A 170 -1.78 27.22 -4.31
N THR A 171 -0.65 27.81 -4.74
CA THR A 171 0.06 28.84 -3.96
C THR A 171 -0.24 30.28 -4.42
N ARG A 172 -0.77 30.45 -5.63
CA ARG A 172 -1.16 31.73 -6.24
C ARG A 172 -2.55 31.60 -6.89
N PRO A 173 -3.62 31.40 -6.10
CA PRO A 173 -4.97 31.30 -6.65
C PRO A 173 -5.31 32.50 -7.54
N GLY A 174 -5.83 32.25 -8.74
CA GLY A 174 -6.17 33.30 -9.71
C GLY A 174 -5.01 33.80 -10.58
N ALA A 175 -3.79 33.27 -10.42
CA ALA A 175 -2.70 33.58 -11.32
C ALA A 175 -2.91 32.99 -12.73
N ARG A 176 -2.54 33.78 -13.74
CA ARG A 176 -2.51 33.36 -15.14
C ARG A 176 -1.09 32.99 -15.54
N VAL A 177 -0.96 31.85 -16.22
CA VAL A 177 0.30 31.46 -16.88
C VAL A 177 0.51 32.34 -18.11
N LEU A 178 1.68 32.96 -18.21
CA LEU A 178 2.06 33.80 -19.34
C LEU A 178 2.99 33.06 -20.30
N ASP A 179 3.97 32.34 -19.77
CA ASP A 179 4.98 31.65 -20.57
C ASP A 179 5.57 30.46 -19.78
N TYR A 180 6.09 29.47 -20.52
CA TYR A 180 6.84 28.35 -19.97
C TYR A 180 8.05 28.04 -20.85
N GLN A 181 9.22 27.89 -20.21
CA GLN A 181 10.48 27.61 -20.87
C GLN A 181 11.13 26.36 -20.26
N ASP A 182 11.41 25.36 -21.10
CA ASP A 182 12.23 24.22 -20.71
C ASP A 182 13.68 24.66 -20.46
N GLN A 183 14.36 23.94 -19.56
CA GLN A 183 15.75 24.19 -19.17
C GLN A 183 16.60 22.92 -19.38
N PRO A 184 16.73 22.42 -20.61
CA PRO A 184 17.35 21.12 -20.89
C PRO A 184 18.82 21.05 -20.46
N GLU A 185 19.55 22.17 -20.47
CA GLU A 185 20.95 22.23 -20.03
C GLU A 185 21.07 21.93 -18.54
N ILE A 186 20.15 22.45 -17.71
CA ILE A 186 20.10 22.16 -16.27
C ILE A 186 19.77 20.69 -16.03
N ALA A 187 18.78 20.16 -16.75
CA ALA A 187 18.40 18.75 -16.67
C ALA A 187 19.58 17.82 -17.03
N GLN A 188 20.32 18.13 -18.10
CA GLN A 188 21.51 17.38 -18.51
C GLN A 188 22.65 17.49 -17.48
N GLN A 189 22.88 18.67 -16.91
CA GLN A 189 23.90 18.84 -15.87
C GLN A 189 23.59 17.96 -14.66
N MET A 190 22.33 17.88 -14.25
CA MET A 190 21.94 16.99 -13.16
C MET A 190 22.10 15.52 -13.52
N ALA A 191 21.73 15.10 -14.73
CA ALA A 191 21.93 13.72 -15.18
C ALA A 191 23.41 13.31 -15.09
N ARG A 192 24.33 14.18 -15.53
CA ARG A 192 25.78 13.97 -15.42
C ARG A 192 26.24 13.90 -13.96
N ALA A 193 25.75 14.81 -13.12
CA ALA A 193 26.07 14.83 -11.69
C ALA A 193 25.56 13.58 -10.95
N ALA A 194 24.39 13.04 -11.35
CA ALA A 194 23.83 11.81 -10.80
C ALA A 194 24.66 10.58 -11.22
N GLN A 195 25.09 10.51 -12.48
CA GLN A 195 25.93 9.43 -13.01
C GLN A 195 27.33 9.39 -12.36
N ALA A 196 27.87 10.55 -11.97
CA ALA A 196 29.17 10.61 -11.30
C ALA A 196 29.16 10.09 -9.85
N ARG A 197 27.98 9.76 -9.28
CA ARG A 197 27.88 9.27 -7.90
C ARG A 197 28.03 7.73 -7.87
N PRO A 198 29.01 7.19 -7.14
CA PRO A 198 29.30 5.74 -7.12
C PRO A 198 28.21 4.86 -6.51
N GLN A 199 27.18 5.46 -5.88
CA GLN A 199 26.04 4.77 -5.28
C GLN A 199 24.74 4.96 -6.06
N ALA A 200 24.76 5.44 -7.30
CA ALA A 200 23.53 5.53 -8.09
C ALA A 200 22.92 4.13 -8.27
N ASN A 201 21.68 3.95 -7.81
CA ASN A 201 20.99 2.67 -7.83
C ASN A 201 20.77 2.26 -9.29
N GLN A 202 21.62 1.35 -9.81
CA GLN A 202 21.66 0.98 -11.22
C GLN A 202 20.36 0.33 -11.72
N GLN A 203 19.47 -0.05 -10.80
CA GLN A 203 18.20 -0.70 -11.10
C GLN A 203 17.08 0.29 -11.47
N ALA A 204 17.22 1.58 -11.15
CA ALA A 204 16.20 2.58 -11.43
C ALA A 204 16.59 3.46 -12.63
N GLN A 205 15.65 3.66 -13.55
CA GLN A 205 15.83 4.62 -14.64
C GLN A 205 15.44 6.01 -14.14
N VAL A 206 16.42 6.91 -14.05
CA VAL A 206 16.19 8.29 -13.61
C VAL A 206 16.24 9.24 -14.80
N ARG A 207 15.16 10.00 -14.99
CA ARG A 207 15.07 11.13 -15.91
C ARG A 207 14.99 12.42 -15.11
N HIS A 208 15.63 13.47 -15.60
CA HIS A 208 15.55 14.80 -15.01
C HIS A 208 14.90 15.77 -15.98
N ASP A 209 14.02 16.61 -15.45
CA ASP A 209 13.35 17.70 -16.16
C ASP A 209 13.61 19.00 -15.39
N ALA A 210 13.82 20.11 -16.10
CA ALA A 210 13.95 21.43 -15.51
C ALA A 210 13.16 22.42 -16.35
N GLY A 211 12.53 23.40 -15.69
CA GLY A 211 11.67 24.35 -16.37
C GLY A 211 11.43 25.61 -15.56
N ARG A 212 11.00 26.65 -16.28
CA ARG A 212 10.69 27.97 -15.75
C ARG A 212 9.29 28.39 -16.21
N LEU A 213 8.44 28.79 -15.27
CA LEU A 213 7.06 29.23 -15.51
C LEU A 213 6.93 30.71 -15.15
N LEU A 214 6.53 31.54 -16.10
CA LEU A 214 6.21 32.95 -15.88
C LEU A 214 4.71 33.11 -15.68
N ILE A 215 4.32 33.78 -14.61
CA ILE A 215 2.92 34.02 -14.26
C ILE A 215 2.65 35.51 -13.99
N ALA A 216 1.37 35.87 -14.01
CA ALA A 216 0.87 37.16 -13.59
C ALA A 216 -0.35 37.01 -12.69
N TYR A 217 -0.48 37.90 -11.71
CA TYR A 217 -1.64 37.98 -10.83
C TYR A 217 -1.73 39.37 -10.20
N PRO A 218 -2.92 39.83 -9.80
CA PRO A 218 -3.06 41.02 -8.98
C PRO A 218 -2.69 40.70 -7.52
N LYS A 219 -1.93 41.59 -6.88
CA LYS A 219 -1.68 41.55 -5.43
C LYS A 219 -1.78 42.97 -4.89
N ASP A 220 -2.70 43.19 -3.94
CA ASP A 220 -2.92 44.51 -3.32
C ASP A 220 -3.14 45.64 -4.35
N GLY A 221 -3.85 45.33 -5.44
CA GLY A 221 -4.10 46.26 -6.55
C GLY A 221 -2.93 46.46 -7.53
N VAL A 222 -1.80 45.80 -7.31
CA VAL A 222 -0.62 45.86 -8.17
C VAL A 222 -0.55 44.64 -9.08
N ASP A 223 -0.35 44.87 -10.38
CA ASP A 223 -0.08 43.81 -11.34
C ASP A 223 1.32 43.22 -11.08
N MET A 224 1.36 41.96 -10.64
CA MET A 224 2.61 41.25 -10.37
C MET A 224 3.08 40.43 -11.56
N ARG A 225 4.39 40.22 -11.62
CA ARG A 225 5.04 39.19 -12.43
C ARG A 225 5.86 38.31 -11.50
N GLU A 226 5.74 37.00 -11.68
CA GLU A 226 6.47 36.02 -10.89
C GLU A 226 7.01 34.92 -11.80
N VAL A 227 8.25 34.51 -11.55
CA VAL A 227 8.91 33.41 -12.25
C VAL A 227 9.19 32.32 -11.25
N LEU A 228 8.65 31.12 -11.51
CA LEU A 228 8.92 29.92 -10.75
C LEU A 228 9.87 29.03 -11.55
N THR A 229 10.94 28.55 -10.94
CA THR A 229 11.89 27.62 -11.52
C THR A 229 11.98 26.38 -10.65
N ALA A 230 11.81 25.21 -11.25
CA ALA A 230 11.95 23.94 -10.57
C ALA A 230 12.75 22.96 -11.40
N THR A 231 13.34 22.01 -10.69
CA THR A 231 13.98 20.86 -11.29
C THR A 231 13.42 19.60 -10.66
N VAL A 232 12.88 18.71 -11.50
CA VAL A 232 12.17 17.50 -11.10
C VAL A 232 12.95 16.28 -11.57
N SER A 233 13.07 15.28 -10.70
CA SER A 233 13.60 13.96 -11.04
C SER A 233 12.47 12.96 -11.07
N PHE A 234 12.38 12.18 -12.14
CA PHE A 234 11.47 11.06 -12.29
C PHE A 234 12.27 9.77 -12.25
N SER A 235 12.03 8.93 -11.24
CA SER A 235 12.64 7.61 -11.10
C SER A 235 11.61 6.54 -11.45
N SER A 236 11.95 5.64 -12.37
CA SER A 236 11.11 4.52 -12.77
C SER A 236 11.75 3.20 -12.33
N MET A 237 10.97 2.37 -11.62
CA MET A 237 11.38 1.05 -11.17
C MET A 237 10.18 0.09 -11.19
N GLN A 238 10.29 -1.02 -11.93
CA GLN A 238 9.26 -2.07 -12.02
C GLN A 238 7.84 -1.54 -12.31
N GLY A 239 7.72 -0.51 -13.16
CA GLY A 239 6.44 0.11 -13.53
C GLY A 239 5.95 1.20 -12.58
N ASN A 240 6.56 1.38 -11.40
CA ASN A 240 6.32 2.52 -10.51
C ASN A 240 7.15 3.72 -10.95
N VAL A 241 6.53 4.89 -11.06
CA VAL A 241 7.23 6.14 -11.36
C VAL A 241 7.05 7.12 -10.21
N VAL A 242 8.17 7.60 -9.66
CA VAL A 242 8.20 8.58 -8.57
C VAL A 242 8.78 9.89 -9.10
N GLY A 243 8.03 10.97 -8.96
CA GLY A 243 8.50 12.33 -9.23
C GLY A 243 8.93 13.02 -7.95
N GLY A 244 9.97 13.84 -8.01
CA GLY A 244 10.47 14.55 -6.85
C GLY A 244 11.22 15.83 -7.20
N THR A 245 10.97 16.88 -6.43
CA THR A 245 11.77 18.10 -6.43
C THR A 245 12.13 18.49 -5.00
N ALA A 246 13.34 19.01 -4.79
CA ALA A 246 13.81 19.40 -3.46
C ALA A 246 13.24 20.76 -3.03
N THR A 247 13.21 21.74 -3.94
CA THR A 247 12.69 23.08 -3.72
C THR A 247 12.24 23.70 -5.04
N ILE A 248 11.43 24.75 -4.95
CA ILE A 248 11.04 25.59 -6.08
C ILE A 248 11.57 26.99 -5.80
N SER A 249 12.35 27.56 -6.72
CA SER A 249 12.77 28.95 -6.61
C SER A 249 11.73 29.84 -7.25
N SER A 250 11.35 30.92 -6.57
CA SER A 250 10.46 31.94 -7.13
C SER A 250 11.06 33.33 -6.97
N ILE A 251 10.81 34.19 -7.95
CA ILE A 251 11.10 35.62 -7.89
C ILE A 251 9.86 36.36 -8.34
N ARG A 252 9.37 37.31 -7.53
CA ARG A 252 8.25 38.18 -7.89
C ARG A 252 8.62 39.65 -7.78
N ALA A 253 7.99 40.46 -8.62
CA ALA A 253 8.07 41.92 -8.60
C ALA A 253 6.82 42.51 -9.27
N PRO A 254 6.53 43.81 -9.08
CA PRO A 254 5.57 44.52 -9.92
C PRO A 254 5.91 44.37 -11.41
N ASN A 255 4.88 44.47 -12.26
CA ASN A 255 5.06 44.40 -13.71
C ASN A 255 6.12 45.42 -14.19
N ASN A 256 6.93 45.00 -15.16
CA ASN A 256 8.10 45.75 -15.67
C ASN A 256 9.25 45.99 -14.67
N ARG A 257 9.26 45.31 -13.51
CA ARG A 257 10.35 45.39 -12.52
C ARG A 257 11.01 44.06 -12.18
N LEU A 258 10.58 42.97 -12.82
CA LEU A 258 11.10 41.65 -12.55
C LEU A 258 12.53 41.50 -13.07
N ASP A 259 13.45 41.26 -12.14
CA ASP A 259 14.84 40.90 -12.43
C ASP A 259 14.97 39.38 -12.54
N PHE A 260 14.98 38.88 -13.77
CA PHE A 260 15.04 37.44 -14.06
C PHE A 260 16.32 36.75 -13.59
N ASP A 261 17.39 37.51 -13.37
CA ASP A 261 18.70 36.98 -12.96
C ASP A 261 18.89 36.99 -11.44
N LEU A 262 18.02 37.69 -10.69
CA LEU A 262 18.15 37.82 -9.24
C LEU A 262 18.18 36.46 -8.53
N GLY A 263 17.27 35.54 -8.86
CA GLY A 263 17.23 34.21 -8.24
C GLY A 263 18.49 33.40 -8.54
N THR A 264 19.03 33.50 -9.76
CA THR A 264 20.31 32.89 -10.12
C THR A 264 21.44 33.44 -9.26
N ARG A 265 21.50 34.76 -9.05
CA ARG A 265 22.53 35.39 -8.19
C ARG A 265 22.41 34.96 -6.74
N VAL A 266 21.20 34.92 -6.20
CA VAL A 266 20.92 34.46 -4.83
C VAL A 266 21.34 32.99 -4.64
N LEU A 267 20.95 32.12 -5.57
CA LEU A 267 21.25 30.68 -5.49
C LEU A 267 22.72 30.36 -5.76
N ALA A 268 23.40 31.11 -6.63
CA ALA A 268 24.83 30.92 -6.91
C ALA A 268 25.71 31.18 -5.67
N GLY A 269 25.25 32.03 -4.75
CA GLY A 269 25.93 32.28 -3.48
C GLY A 269 25.60 31.28 -2.38
N MET A 270 24.67 30.35 -2.61
CA MET A 270 24.18 29.46 -1.56
C MET A 270 25.17 28.35 -1.21
N ARG A 271 25.46 28.20 0.07
CA ARG A 271 26.33 27.16 0.64
C ARG A 271 25.57 26.42 1.73
N ALA A 272 25.35 25.14 1.52
CA ALA A 272 24.77 24.29 2.56
C ALA A 272 25.78 24.08 3.70
N ASN A 273 25.28 24.06 4.94
CA ASN A 273 26.09 23.74 6.10
C ASN A 273 26.34 22.22 6.15
N PRO A 274 27.62 21.76 6.11
CA PRO A 274 27.92 20.33 6.13
C PRO A 274 27.43 19.63 7.40
N GLN A 275 27.49 20.27 8.57
CA GLN A 275 27.01 19.68 9.82
C GLN A 275 25.49 19.47 9.80
N TRP A 276 24.76 20.44 9.26
CA TRP A 276 23.31 20.32 9.07
C TRP A 276 22.98 19.22 8.06
N LEU A 277 23.74 19.11 6.95
CA LEU A 277 23.56 18.04 5.96
C LEU A 277 23.83 16.64 6.53
N ASP A 278 24.83 16.49 7.41
CA ASP A 278 25.10 15.24 8.12
C ASP A 278 23.94 14.89 9.06
N ALA A 279 23.49 15.84 9.88
CA ALA A 279 22.38 15.65 10.81
C ALA A 279 21.06 15.32 10.07
N MET A 280 20.77 16.03 8.99
CA MET A 280 19.63 15.78 8.10
C MET A 280 19.67 14.37 7.51
N ARG A 281 20.85 13.91 7.04
CA ARG A 281 21.02 12.54 6.53
C ARG A 281 20.79 11.49 7.61
N GLN A 282 21.35 11.69 8.80
CA GLN A 282 21.16 10.78 9.94
C GLN A 282 19.69 10.67 10.33
N ARG A 283 18.99 11.81 10.43
CA ARG A 283 17.54 11.85 10.70
C ARG A 283 16.73 11.14 9.62
N SER A 284 17.03 11.39 8.35
CA SER A 284 16.35 10.75 7.22
C SER A 284 16.53 9.24 7.23
N MET A 285 17.75 8.75 7.51
CA MET A 285 18.05 7.32 7.64
C MET A 285 17.33 6.68 8.83
N ALA A 286 17.30 7.34 9.99
CA ALA A 286 16.57 6.85 11.16
C ALA A 286 15.07 6.74 10.89
N ASN A 287 14.50 7.73 10.20
CA ASN A 287 13.09 7.72 9.81
C ASN A 287 12.79 6.64 8.75
N LEU A 288 13.67 6.45 7.77
CA LEU A 288 13.55 5.37 6.78
C LEU A 288 13.56 4.00 7.47
N GLN A 289 14.49 3.75 8.40
CA GLN A 289 14.56 2.51 9.15
C GLN A 289 13.29 2.28 9.97
N ARG A 290 12.78 3.32 10.64
CA ARG A 290 11.54 3.25 11.43
C ARG A 290 10.34 2.86 10.56
N VAL A 291 10.17 3.49 9.40
CA VAL A 291 9.07 3.19 8.47
C VAL A 291 9.23 1.77 7.89
N SER A 292 10.44 1.39 7.47
CA SER A 292 10.73 0.06 6.94
C SER A 292 10.47 -1.05 7.96
N ASN A 293 10.88 -0.84 9.21
CA ASN A 293 10.63 -1.78 10.31
C ASN A 293 9.13 -1.93 10.61
N ALA A 294 8.39 -0.82 10.67
CA ALA A 294 6.95 -0.84 10.88
C ALA A 294 6.22 -1.58 9.74
N GLN A 295 6.63 -1.35 8.50
CA GLN A 295 6.08 -2.03 7.33
C GLN A 295 6.38 -3.54 7.37
N SER A 296 7.62 -3.92 7.66
CA SER A 296 8.03 -5.33 7.79
C SER A 296 7.26 -6.06 8.90
N SER A 297 7.08 -5.42 10.06
CA SER A 297 6.27 -5.97 11.15
C SER A 297 4.82 -6.19 10.71
N SER A 298 4.23 -5.24 9.98
CA SER A 298 2.84 -5.36 9.52
C SER A 298 2.63 -6.53 8.54
N ILE A 299 3.61 -6.78 7.67
CA ILE A 299 3.62 -7.92 6.75
C ILE A 299 3.72 -9.24 7.52
N ASN A 300 4.65 -9.33 8.48
CA ASN A 300 4.81 -10.53 9.29
C ASN A 300 3.55 -10.84 10.12
N ASP A 301 2.93 -9.82 10.71
CA ASP A 301 1.68 -9.96 11.46
C ASP A 301 0.54 -10.46 10.57
N TRP A 302 0.41 -9.90 9.36
CA TRP A 302 -0.57 -10.37 8.38
C TRP A 302 -0.31 -11.82 7.97
N HIS A 303 0.94 -12.17 7.66
CA HIS A 303 1.35 -13.52 7.27
C HIS A 303 1.02 -14.53 8.38
N ASN A 304 1.39 -14.22 9.62
CA ASN A 304 1.15 -15.08 10.78
C ASN A 304 -0.35 -15.34 10.99
N ARG A 305 -1.19 -14.31 10.82
CA ARG A 305 -2.65 -14.45 10.88
C ARG A 305 -3.19 -15.35 9.78
N GLN A 306 -2.71 -15.19 8.54
CA GLN A 306 -3.13 -16.06 7.43
C GLN A 306 -2.72 -17.52 7.65
N MET A 307 -1.49 -17.77 8.12
CA MET A 307 -1.03 -19.11 8.45
C MET A 307 -1.82 -19.74 9.59
N ALA A 308 -2.20 -18.96 10.62
CA ALA A 308 -3.08 -19.44 11.69
C ALA A 308 -4.45 -19.88 11.15
N ILE A 309 -5.04 -19.12 10.22
CA ILE A 309 -6.31 -19.47 9.56
C ILE A 309 -6.17 -20.76 8.74
N ILE A 310 -5.12 -20.86 7.92
CA ILE A 310 -4.86 -22.06 7.10
C ILE A 310 -4.65 -23.29 7.99
N ASN A 311 -3.87 -23.15 9.07
CA ASN A 311 -3.61 -24.23 10.01
C ASN A 311 -4.87 -24.68 10.74
N ALA A 312 -5.72 -23.73 11.18
CA ALA A 312 -6.99 -24.03 11.81
C ALA A 312 -7.93 -24.77 10.85
N ARG A 313 -8.03 -24.32 9.59
CA ARG A 313 -8.81 -25.01 8.55
C ARG A 313 -8.27 -26.40 8.28
N GLY A 314 -6.96 -26.56 8.12
CA GLY A 314 -6.34 -27.87 7.92
C GLY A 314 -6.53 -28.80 9.11
N ALA A 315 -6.55 -28.28 10.35
CA ALA A 315 -6.86 -29.08 11.53
C ALA A 315 -8.32 -29.53 11.55
N ALA A 316 -9.26 -28.65 11.21
CA ALA A 316 -10.68 -28.98 11.09
C ALA A 316 -10.92 -30.03 9.99
N ASP A 317 -10.29 -29.87 8.83
CA ASP A 317 -10.39 -30.82 7.71
C ASP A 317 -9.83 -32.20 8.11
N ARG A 318 -8.69 -32.24 8.81
CA ARG A 318 -8.14 -33.51 9.34
C ARG A 318 -9.06 -34.14 10.38
N ALA A 319 -9.70 -33.36 11.24
CA ALA A 319 -10.68 -33.87 12.18
C ALA A 319 -11.91 -34.46 11.47
N ALA A 320 -12.42 -33.78 10.44
CA ALA A 320 -13.53 -34.26 9.63
C ALA A 320 -13.19 -35.57 8.88
N ILE A 321 -11.99 -35.67 8.31
CA ILE A 321 -11.51 -36.91 7.67
C ILE A 321 -11.44 -38.03 8.71
N ARG A 322 -10.84 -37.81 9.88
CA ARG A 322 -10.77 -38.82 10.95
C ARG A 322 -12.15 -39.28 11.40
N MET A 323 -13.10 -38.36 11.56
CA MET A 323 -14.47 -38.72 11.91
C MET A 323 -15.13 -39.58 10.83
N ARG A 324 -14.98 -39.21 9.56
CA ARG A 324 -15.50 -40.01 8.43
C ARG A 324 -14.86 -41.39 8.37
N THR A 325 -13.53 -41.48 8.47
CA THR A 325 -12.82 -42.76 8.49
C THR A 325 -13.25 -43.62 9.67
N ASN A 326 -13.44 -43.05 10.87
CA ASN A 326 -13.95 -43.81 12.01
C ASN A 326 -15.37 -44.34 11.76
N GLN A 327 -16.24 -43.54 11.15
CA GLN A 327 -17.59 -43.98 10.77
C GLN A 327 -17.55 -45.11 9.73
N GLU A 328 -16.69 -45.00 8.72
CA GLU A 328 -16.48 -46.04 7.70
C GLU A 328 -15.96 -47.34 8.32
N VAL A 329 -14.96 -47.26 9.21
CA VAL A 329 -14.41 -48.42 9.92
C VAL A 329 -15.44 -49.08 10.82
N SER A 330 -16.23 -48.32 11.59
CA SER A 330 -17.34 -48.86 12.37
C SER A 330 -18.39 -49.53 11.47
N GLY A 331 -18.68 -48.97 10.30
CA GLY A 331 -19.55 -49.58 9.29
C GLY A 331 -19.03 -50.93 8.80
N ILE A 332 -17.73 -51.04 8.51
CA ILE A 332 -17.07 -52.29 8.11
C ILE A 332 -17.17 -53.35 9.21
N TYR A 333 -16.86 -53.00 10.47
CA TYR A 333 -16.96 -53.95 11.58
C TYR A 333 -18.38 -54.46 11.80
N ASN A 334 -19.39 -53.58 11.70
CA ASN A 334 -20.80 -53.98 11.79
C ASN A 334 -21.19 -54.93 10.65
N ALA A 335 -20.72 -54.67 9.43
CA ALA A 335 -20.97 -55.55 8.29
C ALA A 335 -20.30 -56.92 8.45
N ILE A 336 -19.05 -56.97 8.95
CA ILE A 336 -18.34 -58.23 9.26
C ILE A 336 -19.09 -59.03 10.33
N ALA A 337 -19.51 -58.37 11.42
CA ALA A 337 -20.25 -59.00 12.50
C ALA A 337 -21.57 -59.59 11.99
N ALA A 338 -22.35 -58.81 11.24
CA ALA A 338 -23.59 -59.27 10.63
C ALA A 338 -23.38 -60.47 9.70
N ASN A 339 -22.35 -60.43 8.85
CA ASN A 339 -22.01 -61.56 7.97
C ASN A 339 -21.58 -62.80 8.73
N THR A 340 -20.81 -62.65 9.82
CA THR A 340 -20.34 -63.77 10.64
C THR A 340 -21.49 -64.41 11.38
N SER A 341 -22.40 -63.62 11.95
CA SER A 341 -23.64 -64.12 12.56
C SER A 341 -24.49 -64.87 11.54
N ALA A 342 -24.76 -64.29 10.37
CA ALA A 342 -25.52 -64.95 9.30
C ALA A 342 -24.87 -66.27 8.82
N THR A 343 -23.54 -66.28 8.70
CA THR A 343 -22.79 -67.49 8.33
C THR A 343 -22.86 -68.56 9.42
N SER A 344 -22.71 -68.16 10.70
CA SER A 344 -22.83 -69.06 11.84
C SER A 344 -24.24 -69.66 11.95
N ASP A 345 -25.27 -68.84 11.74
CA ASP A 345 -26.67 -69.27 11.76
C ASP A 345 -26.95 -70.27 10.62
N SER A 346 -26.44 -69.99 9.42
CA SER A 346 -26.54 -70.91 8.28
C SER A 346 -25.81 -72.23 8.54
N MET A 347 -24.56 -72.20 9.02
CA MET A 347 -23.81 -73.41 9.38
C MET A 347 -24.49 -74.21 10.50
N HIS A 348 -25.03 -73.54 11.51
CA HIS A 348 -25.75 -74.19 12.60
C HIS A 348 -27.03 -74.83 12.08
N LYS A 349 -27.80 -74.15 11.23
CA LYS A 349 -29.00 -74.69 10.57
C LYS A 349 -28.64 -75.94 9.76
N THR A 350 -27.58 -75.90 8.95
CA THR A 350 -27.10 -77.06 8.16
C THR A 350 -26.65 -78.20 9.05
N THR A 351 -25.85 -77.92 10.09
CA THR A 351 -25.39 -78.92 11.06
C THR A 351 -26.56 -79.58 11.76
N MET A 352 -27.54 -78.79 12.21
CA MET A 352 -28.71 -79.32 12.91
C MET A 352 -29.62 -80.15 12.00
N SER A 353 -29.72 -79.78 10.73
CA SER A 353 -30.46 -80.55 9.73
C SER A 353 -29.77 -81.88 9.45
N GLY A 354 -28.43 -81.88 9.35
CA GLY A 354 -27.63 -83.11 9.23
C GLY A 354 -27.76 -84.04 10.44
N VAL A 355 -27.66 -83.51 11.67
CA VAL A 355 -27.82 -84.31 12.90
C VAL A 355 -29.22 -84.89 13.05
N ARG A 356 -30.25 -84.13 12.65
CA ARG A 356 -31.64 -84.61 12.64
C ARG A 356 -31.96 -85.50 11.46
N GLU A 357 -31.02 -85.67 10.54
CA GLU A 357 -31.21 -86.42 9.29
C GLU A 357 -32.45 -85.91 8.52
N VAL A 358 -32.57 -84.58 8.39
CA VAL A 358 -33.64 -83.91 7.64
C VAL A 358 -33.09 -82.97 6.57
N ASN A 359 -33.82 -82.84 5.46
CA ASN A 359 -33.69 -81.76 4.50
C ASN A 359 -34.73 -80.68 4.83
N ASN A 360 -34.35 -79.42 4.65
CA ASN A 360 -35.24 -78.27 4.80
C ASN A 360 -35.79 -77.85 3.44
N TYR A 361 -37.05 -77.46 3.40
CA TYR A 361 -37.78 -77.02 2.22
C TYR A 361 -38.47 -75.69 2.51
N ALA A 362 -38.52 -74.81 1.51
CA ALA A 362 -39.20 -73.53 1.63
C ALA A 362 -40.71 -73.77 1.58
N GLY A 363 -41.39 -73.60 2.70
CA GLY A 363 -42.84 -73.76 2.81
C GLY A 363 -43.61 -72.65 2.12
N VAL A 364 -44.85 -72.94 1.72
CA VAL A 364 -45.74 -72.01 0.99
C VAL A 364 -46.13 -70.76 1.79
N ASP A 365 -46.00 -70.82 3.11
CA ASP A 365 -46.28 -69.73 4.06
C ASP A 365 -45.02 -68.99 4.52
N GLY A 366 -43.85 -69.32 3.94
CA GLY A 366 -42.55 -68.79 4.34
C GLY A 366 -41.93 -69.48 5.55
N SER A 367 -42.57 -70.54 6.09
CA SER A 367 -41.96 -71.40 7.10
C SER A 367 -40.96 -72.39 6.47
N THR A 368 -40.09 -73.01 7.28
CA THR A 368 -39.23 -74.11 6.83
C THR A 368 -39.92 -75.45 7.12
N VAL A 369 -40.18 -76.23 6.08
CA VAL A 369 -40.70 -77.61 6.20
C VAL A 369 -39.53 -78.58 6.28
N GLN A 370 -39.48 -79.41 7.32
CA GLN A 370 -38.43 -80.42 7.50
C GLN A 370 -38.95 -81.80 7.05
N SER A 371 -38.25 -82.45 6.13
CA SER A 371 -38.52 -83.86 5.76
C SER A 371 -37.28 -84.69 6.00
N SER A 372 -37.41 -85.91 6.50
CA SER A 372 -36.28 -86.83 6.68
C SER A 372 -35.52 -87.05 5.37
N ILE A 373 -34.20 -87.19 5.45
CA ILE A 373 -33.34 -87.62 4.33
C ILE A 373 -33.62 -89.06 3.89
N HIS A 374 -34.23 -89.86 4.77
CA HIS A 374 -34.74 -91.21 4.46
C HIS A 374 -36.19 -91.17 3.98
N GLY A 375 -36.81 -89.99 3.99
CA GLY A 375 -38.09 -89.76 3.37
C GLY A 375 -37.96 -89.65 1.85
N GLY A 376 -39.10 -89.45 1.19
CA GLY A 376 -39.13 -89.43 -0.25
C GLY A 376 -38.37 -88.27 -0.91
N SER A 377 -37.89 -88.50 -2.12
CA SER A 377 -37.17 -87.52 -2.95
C SER A 377 -37.96 -86.25 -3.30
N GLN A 378 -39.29 -86.29 -3.19
CA GLN A 378 -40.18 -85.14 -3.42
C GLN A 378 -41.00 -84.85 -2.16
N VAL A 379 -41.16 -83.57 -1.82
CA VAL A 379 -41.89 -83.11 -0.63
C VAL A 379 -43.03 -82.20 -1.06
N PHE A 380 -44.23 -82.50 -0.58
CA PHE A 380 -45.44 -81.76 -0.90
C PHE A 380 -46.05 -81.15 0.35
N GLN A 381 -46.59 -79.93 0.22
CA GLN A 381 -47.32 -79.24 1.29
C GLN A 381 -48.66 -78.75 0.79
N ASP A 382 -49.69 -78.87 1.63
CA ASP A 382 -51.04 -78.37 1.35
C ASP A 382 -51.07 -76.84 1.42
N THR A 383 -51.50 -76.20 0.33
CA THR A 383 -51.65 -74.74 0.25
C THR A 383 -52.78 -74.20 1.12
N ALA A 384 -53.79 -75.01 1.45
CA ALA A 384 -54.89 -74.61 2.32
C ALA A 384 -54.60 -74.87 3.81
N ASN A 385 -53.69 -75.80 4.12
CA ASN A 385 -53.25 -76.12 5.48
C ASN A 385 -51.74 -76.38 5.53
N PRO A 386 -50.91 -75.33 5.69
CA PRO A 386 -49.46 -75.45 5.70
C PRO A 386 -48.88 -76.41 6.76
N ALA A 387 -49.65 -76.77 7.80
CA ALA A 387 -49.22 -77.76 8.78
C ALA A 387 -49.18 -79.20 8.24
N ASN A 388 -49.74 -79.45 7.04
CA ASN A 388 -49.84 -80.77 6.45
C ASN A 388 -48.86 -80.91 5.27
N ALA A 389 -47.76 -81.61 5.52
CA ALA A 389 -46.75 -81.93 4.51
C ALA A 389 -46.41 -83.43 4.53
N TYR A 390 -46.05 -83.98 3.38
CA TYR A 390 -45.59 -85.37 3.27
C TYR A 390 -44.49 -85.49 2.21
N SER A 391 -43.70 -86.57 2.29
CA SER A 391 -42.67 -86.90 1.32
C SER A 391 -42.95 -88.23 0.62
N THR A 392 -42.51 -88.37 -0.64
CA THR A 392 -42.75 -89.56 -1.46
C THR A 392 -41.61 -89.82 -2.45
N ASP A 393 -41.32 -91.11 -2.69
CA ASP A 393 -40.35 -91.59 -3.70
C ASP A 393 -41.03 -92.03 -5.00
N ALA A 394 -42.34 -91.79 -5.15
CA ALA A 394 -43.02 -92.11 -6.38
C ALA A 394 -42.41 -91.28 -7.53
N PRO A 395 -41.95 -91.91 -8.63
CA PRO A 395 -41.36 -91.20 -9.76
C PRO A 395 -42.37 -90.29 -10.48
N TYR A 396 -43.67 -90.58 -10.31
CA TYR A 396 -44.79 -89.78 -10.79
C TYR A 396 -45.82 -89.64 -9.67
N PRO A 397 -45.56 -88.80 -8.66
CA PRO A 397 -46.53 -88.60 -7.60
C PRO A 397 -47.76 -87.93 -8.16
N SER A 398 -48.92 -88.39 -7.70
CA SER A 398 -50.21 -87.73 -7.95
C SER A 398 -50.65 -87.06 -6.65
N PRO A 399 -50.07 -85.89 -6.31
CA PRO A 399 -50.41 -85.22 -5.08
C PRO A 399 -51.90 -84.83 -5.06
N PRO A 400 -52.56 -84.84 -3.89
CA PRO A 400 -53.94 -84.37 -3.79
C PRO A 400 -54.07 -82.92 -4.28
N ALA A 401 -55.24 -82.58 -4.83
CA ALA A 401 -55.51 -81.21 -5.26
C ALA A 401 -55.28 -80.23 -4.11
N GLY A 402 -54.49 -79.18 -4.34
CA GLY A 402 -54.11 -78.21 -3.32
C GLY A 402 -52.71 -78.41 -2.74
N TYR A 403 -52.02 -79.50 -3.04
CA TYR A 403 -50.61 -79.69 -2.66
C TYR A 403 -49.67 -79.16 -3.75
N VAL A 404 -48.60 -78.51 -3.32
CA VAL A 404 -47.50 -78.07 -4.19
C VAL A 404 -46.21 -78.72 -3.74
N GLU A 405 -45.36 -79.07 -4.71
CA GLU A 405 -44.01 -79.54 -4.42
C GLU A 405 -43.17 -78.38 -3.88
N LEU A 406 -42.43 -78.63 -2.82
CA LEU A 406 -41.58 -77.63 -2.20
C LEU A 406 -40.17 -77.70 -2.79
N GLU A 407 -39.58 -76.54 -3.01
CA GLU A 407 -38.17 -76.44 -3.34
C GLU A 407 -37.32 -76.63 -2.08
N ARG A 408 -36.30 -77.48 -2.19
CA ARG A 408 -35.32 -77.68 -1.12
C ARG A 408 -34.53 -76.39 -0.92
N GLU A 409 -34.39 -75.96 0.34
CA GLU A 409 -33.49 -74.87 0.69
C GLU A 409 -32.05 -75.34 0.42
N GLN A 410 -31.35 -74.66 -0.49
CA GLN A 410 -29.95 -74.96 -0.84
C GLN A 410 -28.98 -74.45 0.22
#